data_AF-A0A2V8DA57-F1
#
_entry.id   AF-A0A2V8DA57-F1
#
_cell.length_a   1.000
_cell.length_b   1.000
_cell.length_c   1.000
_cell.angle_alpha   90.00
_cell.angle_beta   90.00
_cell.angle_gamma   90.00
#
_symmetry.space_group_name_H-M   'P 1'
#
loop_
_entity.id
_entity.type
_entity.pdbx_description
1 polymer ?
#
loop_
_entity_poly.entity_id
_entity_poly.type
_entity_poly.pdbx_seq_one_letter_code
_entity_poly.pdbx_strand_id
1 'polypeptide(L)'
;MASGSLGNLGTDDLWDAAATTTTEGAALRLPFEPEQIIDNLRFERYVANSHGRERGLDARSAVRSAYYIVRPMLPVQVRKHLQRWHLAGWETIPFPRWPVDRTVEHIFERQLASLLRSGSVESIPFIWFWPHGLPSCAIVTHDVETAVGRDFCRRLMDIDESVAVKSSFQIVPESRYAVTARFLDDIRERGFEVNVHDLNHDGQLFRDRDEFLRRAERINRYRKDFRADGFRSAVLYRNLEWYDALDFAYDMSVPNVAHLDPQRGGCCTVMPYFIGEILELPLTTTQDYSLFHVLNEYSIELWKRQVALVTERHGLVSFNIHPDYVRETRAQHAYQALLDYLTGLRSKKKIWIALPGEVNQWWRERSQMRLIGRGNGWNIEGPGKERARVARAQLEGDRVVYRLEAACPTTSDGDTDSLEA
;
A
#
# COMPACT_ATOMS: atom_id res chain seq x y z
N MET A 1 32.96 10.29 14.71
CA MET A 1 32.48 10.42 13.32
C MET A 1 33.41 9.63 12.42
N ALA A 2 33.08 8.38 12.14
CA ALA A 2 33.74 7.62 11.08
C ALA A 2 32.86 7.76 9.85
N SER A 3 33.30 8.57 8.88
CA SER A 3 32.64 8.68 7.59
C SER A 3 32.87 7.39 6.82
N GLY A 4 31.92 6.46 6.88
CA GLY A 4 31.90 5.31 5.98
C GLY A 4 31.85 5.80 4.53
N SER A 5 32.59 5.17 3.62
CA SER A 5 32.61 5.59 2.22
C SER A 5 31.22 5.38 1.59
N LEU A 6 30.72 6.41 0.92
CA LEU A 6 29.52 6.32 0.08
C LEU A 6 29.85 5.45 -1.14
N GLY A 7 29.16 4.32 -1.30
CA GLY A 7 29.17 3.56 -2.55
C GLY A 7 28.52 4.38 -3.66
N ASN A 8 28.97 4.19 -4.89
CA ASN A 8 28.42 4.88 -6.07
C ASN A 8 27.15 4.19 -6.59
N LEU A 9 26.92 2.93 -6.20
CA LEU A 9 25.73 2.14 -6.53
C LEU A 9 25.14 1.53 -5.25
N GLY A 10 23.81 1.33 -5.20
CA GLY A 10 23.12 0.69 -4.07
C GLY A 10 23.48 -0.78 -3.83
N THR A 11 24.34 -1.36 -4.68
CA THR A 11 24.84 -2.74 -4.64
C THR A 11 26.31 -2.85 -4.26
N ASP A 12 26.99 -1.72 -4.02
CA ASP A 12 28.40 -1.74 -3.62
C ASP A 12 28.56 -2.31 -2.21
N ASP A 13 29.74 -2.84 -1.89
CA ASP A 13 30.12 -3.24 -0.52
C ASP A 13 30.19 -1.99 0.36
N LEU A 14 29.04 -1.61 0.92
CA LEU A 14 28.89 -0.47 1.81
C LEU A 14 29.38 -0.85 3.22
N TRP A 15 30.00 0.12 3.90
CA TRP A 15 30.34 0.01 5.31
C TRP A 15 29.10 -0.38 6.12
N ASP A 16 29.16 -1.51 6.83
CA ASP A 16 28.08 -1.95 7.73
C ASP A 16 28.05 -1.06 8.99
N ALA A 17 27.37 0.08 8.88
CA ALA A 17 27.18 0.99 10.00
C ALA A 17 26.41 0.34 11.16
N ALA A 18 25.69 -0.77 10.94
CA ALA A 18 25.02 -1.50 12.01
C ALA A 18 26.03 -2.20 12.94
N ALA A 19 27.23 -2.55 12.45
CA ALA A 19 28.31 -3.11 13.26
C ALA A 19 28.90 -2.11 14.27
N THR A 20 28.64 -0.81 14.10
CA THR A 20 29.05 0.26 15.02
C THR A 20 27.95 0.69 16.00
N THR A 21 26.87 -0.07 16.10
CA THR A 21 25.79 0.15 17.06
C THR A 21 26.27 -0.11 18.47
N THR A 22 26.07 0.84 19.38
CA THR A 22 26.43 0.70 20.81
C THR A 22 25.19 0.73 21.67
N THR A 23 25.17 -0.03 22.76
CA THR A 23 24.14 0.04 23.79
C THR A 23 24.58 0.96 24.91
N GLU A 24 23.70 1.84 25.38
CA GLU A 24 23.92 2.67 26.56
C GLU A 24 22.71 2.48 27.50
N GLY A 25 22.89 1.60 28.48
CA GLY A 25 21.78 1.14 29.33
C GLY A 25 20.70 0.45 28.48
N ALA A 26 19.45 0.92 28.60
CA ALA A 26 18.29 0.42 27.85
C ALA A 26 18.11 1.04 26.46
N ALA A 27 18.97 2.00 26.07
CA ALA A 27 18.88 2.70 24.79
C ALA A 27 19.89 2.17 23.76
N LEU A 28 19.45 2.07 22.51
CA LEU A 28 20.31 1.75 21.37
C LEU A 28 20.83 3.06 20.75
N ARG A 29 22.14 3.23 20.67
CA ARG A 29 22.76 4.34 19.92
C ARG A 29 23.17 3.84 18.54
N LEU A 30 22.50 4.35 17.52
CA LEU A 30 22.80 4.09 16.12
C LEU A 30 23.65 5.23 15.54
N PRO A 31 24.63 4.94 14.67
CA PRO A 31 25.47 5.96 14.03
C PRO A 31 24.79 6.63 12.82
N PHE A 32 23.51 6.35 12.61
CA PHE A 32 22.66 6.87 11.55
C PHE A 32 21.23 7.06 12.08
N GLU A 33 20.42 7.85 11.37
CA GLU A 33 18.99 8.05 11.67
C GLU A 33 18.16 7.02 10.89
N PRO A 34 17.53 6.03 11.57
CA PRO A 34 16.81 4.97 10.87
C PRO A 34 15.59 5.48 10.10
N GLU A 35 14.91 6.50 10.64
CA GLU A 35 13.77 7.15 10.01
C GLU A 35 14.16 7.74 8.65
N GLN A 36 15.32 8.41 8.56
CA GLN A 36 15.83 8.95 7.31
C GLN A 36 16.07 7.87 6.25
N ILE A 37 16.60 6.70 6.65
CA ILE A 37 16.81 5.56 5.74
C ILE A 37 15.46 5.02 5.25
N ILE A 38 14.51 4.85 6.16
CA ILE A 38 13.17 4.35 5.84
C ILE A 38 12.42 5.33 4.93
N ASP A 39 12.54 6.64 5.18
CA ASP A 39 11.94 7.67 4.34
C ASP A 39 12.62 7.73 2.97
N ASN A 40 13.93 7.54 2.89
CA ASN A 40 14.62 7.44 1.59
C ASN A 40 14.09 6.28 0.74
N LEU A 41 13.69 5.17 1.37
CA LEU A 41 13.05 4.04 0.71
C LEU A 41 11.60 4.35 0.33
N ARG A 42 10.78 4.82 1.29
CA ARG A 42 9.36 5.12 1.09
C ARG A 42 9.12 6.23 0.06
N PHE A 43 9.93 7.28 0.08
CA PHE A 43 9.91 8.41 -0.86
C PHE A 43 10.73 8.14 -2.13
N GLU A 44 11.25 6.92 -2.30
CA GLU A 44 12.00 6.50 -3.48
C GLU A 44 13.23 7.37 -3.82
N ARG A 45 13.80 8.06 -2.82
CA ARG A 45 14.95 8.96 -3.00
C ARG A 45 16.19 8.21 -3.48
N TYR A 46 16.26 6.90 -3.27
CA TYR A 46 17.32 6.04 -3.84
C TYR A 46 17.28 5.97 -5.38
N VAL A 47 16.14 6.22 -6.03
CA VAL A 47 16.02 6.25 -7.49
C VAL A 47 16.76 7.45 -8.07
N ALA A 48 16.68 8.61 -7.42
CA ALA A 48 17.42 9.80 -7.83
C ALA A 48 18.95 9.61 -7.67
N ASN A 49 19.37 8.92 -6.61
CA ASN A 49 20.79 8.70 -6.29
C ASN A 49 21.43 7.56 -7.09
N SER A 50 20.65 6.60 -7.59
CA SER A 50 21.13 5.51 -8.46
C SER A 50 21.30 5.94 -9.93
N HIS A 51 20.81 7.13 -10.29
CA HIS A 51 21.04 7.77 -11.59
C HIS A 51 21.99 8.94 -11.42
N GLY A 52 23.27 8.63 -11.15
CA GLY A 52 24.33 9.62 -11.18
C GLY A 52 24.28 10.41 -12.50
N ARG A 53 24.09 11.74 -12.42
CA ARG A 53 24.43 12.71 -13.48
C ARG A 53 23.90 12.45 -14.91
N GLU A 54 22.74 11.81 -15.11
CA GLU A 54 22.09 11.88 -16.44
C GLU A 54 21.17 13.10 -16.56
N ARG A 55 21.71 14.18 -17.13
CA ARG A 55 20.97 15.29 -17.75
C ARG A 55 20.12 14.77 -18.94
N GLY A 56 19.07 13.99 -18.65
CA GLY A 56 18.17 13.39 -19.64
C GLY A 56 16.68 13.57 -19.37
N LEU A 57 16.33 14.38 -18.35
CA LEU A 57 14.93 14.63 -17.94
C LEU A 57 14.10 15.30 -19.04
N ASP A 58 14.67 16.20 -19.83
CA ASP A 58 13.93 16.90 -20.91
C ASP A 58 13.57 15.99 -22.10
N ALA A 59 14.50 15.15 -22.56
CA ALA A 59 14.24 14.27 -23.70
C ALA A 59 13.27 13.12 -23.36
N ARG A 60 13.39 12.52 -22.17
CA ARG A 60 12.44 11.49 -21.71
C ARG A 60 11.06 12.07 -21.41
N SER A 61 10.98 13.28 -20.86
CA SER A 61 9.70 13.97 -20.62
C SER A 61 8.99 14.32 -21.93
N ALA A 62 9.72 14.77 -22.96
CA ALA A 62 9.16 15.07 -24.27
C ALA A 62 8.65 13.82 -25.01
N VAL A 63 9.43 12.73 -25.02
CA VAL A 63 9.02 11.44 -25.61
C VAL A 63 7.82 10.84 -24.86
N ARG A 64 7.82 10.91 -23.52
CA ARG A 64 6.68 10.52 -22.69
C ARG A 64 5.44 11.35 -23.05
N SER A 65 5.59 12.67 -23.14
CA SER A 65 4.49 13.56 -23.52
C SER A 65 3.92 13.23 -24.90
N ALA A 66 4.78 12.98 -25.90
CA ALA A 66 4.36 12.56 -27.23
C ALA A 66 3.65 11.19 -27.21
N TYR A 67 4.15 10.22 -26.45
CA TYR A 67 3.50 8.92 -26.26
C TYR A 67 2.08 9.09 -25.68
N TYR A 68 1.90 9.90 -24.63
CA TYR A 68 0.58 10.09 -24.01
C TYR A 68 -0.38 10.92 -24.84
N ILE A 69 0.10 11.76 -25.76
CA ILE A 69 -0.75 12.42 -26.78
C ILE A 69 -1.32 11.39 -27.76
N VAL A 70 -0.52 10.40 -28.15
CA VAL A 70 -0.93 9.37 -29.14
C VAL A 70 -1.63 8.18 -28.47
N ARG A 71 -1.36 7.90 -27.18
CA ARG A 71 -1.89 6.76 -26.41
C ARG A 71 -3.41 6.59 -26.50
N PRO A 72 -4.26 7.65 -26.43
CA PRO A 72 -5.71 7.51 -26.57
C PRO A 72 -6.16 6.97 -27.92
N MET A 73 -5.35 7.13 -28.96
CA MET A 73 -5.63 6.64 -30.32
C MET A 73 -5.15 5.20 -30.56
N LEU A 74 -4.42 4.61 -29.61
CA LEU A 74 -3.85 3.27 -29.75
C LEU A 74 -4.76 2.20 -29.11
N PRO A 75 -5.24 1.21 -29.89
CA PRO A 75 -5.94 0.05 -29.34
C PRO A 75 -5.09 -0.65 -28.27
N VAL A 76 -5.73 -1.26 -27.27
CA VAL A 76 -5.05 -2.02 -26.20
C VAL A 76 -4.07 -3.05 -26.78
N GLN A 77 -4.46 -3.68 -27.90
CA GLN A 77 -3.64 -4.67 -28.60
C GLN A 77 -2.31 -4.11 -29.12
N VAL A 78 -2.22 -2.81 -29.40
CA VAL A 78 -0.97 -2.14 -29.81
C VAL A 78 -0.20 -1.65 -28.58
N ARG A 79 -0.91 -1.05 -27.61
CA ARG A 79 -0.31 -0.54 -26.36
C ARG A 79 0.44 -1.63 -25.59
N LYS A 80 -0.11 -2.84 -25.50
CA LYS A 80 0.53 -3.97 -24.80
C LYS A 80 1.90 -4.32 -25.39
N HIS A 81 2.07 -4.26 -26.71
CA HIS A 81 3.34 -4.63 -27.36
C HIS A 81 4.42 -3.56 -27.14
N LEU A 82 4.05 -2.29 -27.28
CA LEU A 82 4.95 -1.16 -26.97
C LEU A 82 5.38 -1.19 -25.50
N GLN A 83 4.45 -1.50 -24.59
CA GLN A 83 4.74 -1.58 -23.17
C GLN A 83 5.59 -2.80 -22.82
N ARG A 84 5.35 -3.98 -23.39
CA ARG A 84 6.25 -5.14 -23.24
C ARG A 84 7.67 -4.83 -23.67
N TRP A 85 7.83 -4.13 -24.78
CA TRP A 85 9.14 -3.70 -25.26
C TRP A 85 9.78 -2.67 -24.31
N HIS A 86 9.04 -1.65 -23.88
CA HIS A 86 9.52 -0.65 -22.94
C HIS A 86 9.91 -1.24 -21.58
N LEU A 87 9.20 -2.28 -21.13
CA LEU A 87 9.45 -2.98 -19.89
C LEU A 87 10.41 -4.18 -20.05
N ALA A 88 11.00 -4.38 -21.23
CA ALA A 88 11.98 -5.45 -21.42
C ALA A 88 13.14 -5.31 -20.42
N GLY A 89 13.66 -6.44 -19.95
CA GLY A 89 14.71 -6.47 -18.93
C GLY A 89 14.21 -6.20 -17.49
N TRP A 90 12.90 -6.12 -17.25
CA TRP A 90 12.34 -5.94 -15.91
C TRP A 90 12.80 -7.00 -14.89
N GLU A 91 13.09 -8.22 -15.35
CA GLU A 91 13.61 -9.32 -14.52
C GLU A 91 15.03 -9.06 -14.01
N THR A 92 15.79 -8.20 -14.68
CA THR A 92 17.20 -7.91 -14.36
C THR A 92 17.36 -6.74 -13.40
N ILE A 93 16.27 -6.05 -13.04
CA ILE A 93 16.30 -4.94 -12.08
C ILE A 93 16.67 -5.51 -10.70
N PRO A 94 17.78 -5.06 -10.07
CA PRO A 94 18.26 -5.66 -8.83
C PRO A 94 17.53 -5.13 -7.58
N PHE A 95 17.01 -3.91 -7.64
CA PHE A 95 16.35 -3.24 -6.51
C PHE A 95 15.26 -2.27 -7.00
N PRO A 96 14.10 -2.19 -6.33
CA PRO A 96 13.60 -3.07 -5.27
C PRO A 96 13.56 -4.56 -5.65
N ARG A 97 13.43 -5.48 -4.70
CA ARG A 97 13.46 -6.93 -4.99
C ARG A 97 12.09 -7.46 -5.41
N TRP A 98 12.00 -7.98 -6.64
CA TRP A 98 10.83 -8.71 -7.13
C TRP A 98 10.62 -10.05 -6.39
N PRO A 99 9.37 -10.51 -6.16
CA PRO A 99 8.10 -9.87 -6.51
C PRO A 99 7.50 -8.98 -5.42
N VAL A 100 8.11 -8.94 -4.25
CA VAL A 100 7.75 -8.06 -3.11
C VAL A 100 9.04 -7.72 -2.38
N ASP A 101 9.31 -6.44 -2.20
CA ASP A 101 10.43 -5.96 -1.42
C ASP A 101 9.99 -5.68 0.03
N ARG A 102 10.79 -6.18 0.97
CA ARG A 102 10.51 -6.15 2.43
C ARG A 102 11.64 -5.49 3.20
N THR A 103 12.38 -4.59 2.53
CA THR A 103 13.60 -4.01 3.08
C THR A 103 13.31 -3.13 4.28
N VAL A 104 12.21 -2.38 4.25
CA VAL A 104 11.76 -1.58 5.41
C VAL A 104 11.41 -2.47 6.60
N GLU A 105 10.67 -3.57 6.39
CA GLU A 105 10.33 -4.50 7.47
C GLU A 105 11.57 -5.15 8.08
N HIS A 106 12.55 -5.52 7.24
CA HIS A 106 13.82 -6.09 7.71
C HIS A 106 14.65 -5.10 8.53
N ILE A 107 14.65 -3.81 8.16
CA ILE A 107 15.29 -2.75 8.93
C ILE A 107 14.66 -2.62 10.31
N PHE A 108 13.32 -2.61 10.40
CA PHE A 108 12.62 -2.56 11.70
C PHE A 108 12.90 -3.81 12.55
N GLU A 109 12.83 -5.00 11.98
CA GLU A 109 13.08 -6.25 12.70
C GLU A 109 14.53 -6.33 13.22
N ARG A 110 15.52 -5.87 12.46
CA ARG A 110 16.92 -5.83 12.90
C ARG A 110 17.14 -4.87 14.06
N GLN A 111 16.50 -3.71 14.04
CA GLN A 111 16.57 -2.75 15.16
C GLN A 111 15.91 -3.33 16.40
N LEU A 112 14.72 -3.92 16.26
CA LEU A 112 13.98 -4.54 17.35
C LEU A 112 14.74 -5.73 17.95
N ALA A 113 15.36 -6.57 17.12
CA ALA A 113 16.23 -7.64 17.57
C ALA A 113 17.44 -7.13 18.35
N SER A 114 18.03 -6.01 17.92
CA SER A 114 19.18 -5.40 18.60
C SER A 114 18.81 -4.83 19.97
N LEU A 115 17.61 -4.22 20.08
CA LEU A 115 17.06 -3.79 21.36
C LEU A 115 16.84 -4.96 22.32
N LEU A 116 16.19 -6.03 21.85
CA LEU A 116 15.92 -7.22 22.67
C LEU A 116 17.22 -7.94 23.11
N ARG A 117 18.26 -7.97 22.26
CA ARG A 117 19.57 -8.55 22.61
C ARG A 117 20.33 -7.77 23.67
N SER A 118 20.06 -6.47 23.85
CA SER A 118 20.70 -5.68 24.91
C SER A 118 20.39 -6.20 26.32
N GLY A 119 19.37 -7.05 26.48
CA GLY A 119 19.00 -7.67 27.76
C GLY A 119 18.18 -6.76 28.68
N SER A 120 17.85 -5.54 28.23
CA SER A 120 17.12 -4.57 29.06
C SER A 120 15.65 -4.91 29.26
N VAL A 121 15.07 -5.71 28.36
CA VAL A 121 13.69 -6.20 28.43
C VAL A 121 13.59 -7.59 27.78
N GLU A 122 12.81 -8.50 28.36
CA GLU A 122 12.55 -9.83 27.80
C GLU A 122 11.64 -9.75 26.56
N SER A 123 10.74 -8.76 26.55
CA SER A 123 9.77 -8.57 25.47
C SER A 123 9.31 -7.12 25.40
N ILE A 124 8.95 -6.68 24.20
CA ILE A 124 8.46 -5.31 23.95
C ILE A 124 6.96 -5.36 23.63
N PRO A 125 6.10 -4.82 24.50
CA PRO A 125 4.67 -4.74 24.24
C PRO A 125 4.38 -3.66 23.20
N PHE A 126 3.45 -3.92 22.29
CA PHE A 126 3.01 -2.98 21.28
C PHE A 126 1.53 -3.23 20.93
N ILE A 127 0.89 -2.25 20.31
CA ILE A 127 -0.46 -2.41 19.79
C ILE A 127 -0.36 -3.17 18.46
N TRP A 128 -1.06 -4.29 18.33
CA TRP A 128 -1.02 -5.13 17.13
C TRP A 128 -1.37 -4.35 15.86
N PHE A 129 -0.86 -4.81 14.72
CA PHE A 129 -0.93 -4.07 13.45
C PHE A 129 -2.36 -3.89 12.92
N TRP A 130 -3.22 -4.90 13.08
CA TRP A 130 -4.56 -4.94 12.48
C TRP A 130 -5.65 -5.16 13.54
N PRO A 131 -6.90 -4.75 13.25
CA PRO A 131 -7.98 -4.90 14.21
C PRO A 131 -8.23 -6.38 14.54
N HIS A 132 -8.73 -6.60 15.76
CA HIS A 132 -9.10 -7.90 16.33
C HIS A 132 -7.97 -8.93 16.39
N GLY A 133 -6.71 -8.51 16.28
CA GLY A 133 -5.56 -9.42 16.28
C GLY A 133 -5.38 -10.15 14.94
N LEU A 134 -6.03 -9.70 13.85
CA LEU A 134 -5.90 -10.38 12.56
C LEU A 134 -4.46 -10.27 12.03
N PRO A 135 -3.90 -11.31 11.40
CA PRO A 135 -2.48 -11.29 11.05
C PRO A 135 -2.08 -10.31 9.95
N SER A 136 -3.00 -9.96 9.05
CA SER A 136 -2.74 -9.15 7.85
C SER A 136 -4.02 -8.48 7.35
N CYS A 137 -3.91 -7.57 6.40
CA CYS A 137 -5.04 -6.92 5.75
C CYS A 137 -5.02 -7.12 4.23
N ALA A 138 -6.18 -7.13 3.58
CA ALA A 138 -6.33 -7.05 2.14
C ALA A 138 -7.32 -5.97 1.73
N ILE A 139 -6.97 -5.22 0.67
CA ILE A 139 -7.87 -4.32 -0.04
C ILE A 139 -7.90 -4.67 -1.53
N VAL A 140 -9.07 -4.54 -2.15
CA VAL A 140 -9.25 -4.66 -3.60
C VAL A 140 -9.73 -3.30 -4.13
N THR A 141 -9.06 -2.79 -5.15
CA THR A 141 -9.36 -1.48 -5.74
C THR A 141 -9.56 -1.60 -7.25
N HIS A 142 -10.40 -0.73 -7.81
CA HIS A 142 -10.84 -0.75 -9.19
C HIS A 142 -10.58 0.57 -9.90
N ASP A 143 -9.55 0.62 -10.74
CA ASP A 143 -9.20 1.79 -11.52
C ASP A 143 -10.07 1.87 -12.80
N VAL A 144 -11.02 2.80 -12.83
CA VAL A 144 -12.00 2.94 -13.93
C VAL A 144 -11.49 3.90 -14.99
N GLU A 145 -10.88 3.39 -16.06
CA GLU A 145 -10.12 4.23 -17.02
C GLU A 145 -10.92 4.71 -18.23
N THR A 146 -11.93 3.94 -18.68
CA THR A 146 -12.72 4.25 -19.88
C THR A 146 -14.22 4.13 -19.67
N ALA A 147 -15.01 4.67 -20.60
CA ALA A 147 -16.47 4.53 -20.60
C ALA A 147 -16.91 3.06 -20.56
N VAL A 148 -16.16 2.17 -21.20
CA VAL A 148 -16.49 0.74 -21.21
C VAL A 148 -16.20 0.09 -19.87
N GLY A 149 -15.13 0.51 -19.17
CA GLY A 149 -14.89 0.13 -17.78
C GLY A 149 -16.00 0.61 -16.86
N ARG A 150 -16.39 1.89 -16.97
CA ARG A 150 -17.51 2.49 -16.23
C ARG A 150 -18.80 1.69 -16.40
N ASP A 151 -19.16 1.35 -17.63
CA ASP A 151 -20.39 0.61 -17.94
C ASP A 151 -20.36 -0.84 -17.40
N PHE A 152 -19.16 -1.39 -17.18
CA PHE A 152 -18.96 -2.71 -16.59
C PHE A 152 -18.96 -2.70 -15.06
N CYS A 153 -18.78 -1.54 -14.39
CA CYS A 153 -18.70 -1.46 -12.92
C CYS A 153 -19.88 -2.13 -12.21
N ARG A 154 -21.11 -2.02 -12.74
CA ARG A 154 -22.28 -2.68 -12.13
C ARG A 154 -22.11 -4.20 -12.07
N ARG A 155 -21.62 -4.81 -13.15
CA ARG A 155 -21.35 -6.25 -13.23
C ARG A 155 -20.16 -6.63 -12.37
N LEU A 156 -19.13 -5.80 -12.30
CA LEU A 156 -17.98 -6.02 -11.44
C LEU A 156 -18.38 -6.03 -9.96
N MET A 157 -19.25 -5.10 -9.53
CA MET A 157 -19.83 -5.13 -8.18
C MET A 157 -20.63 -6.41 -7.91
N ASP A 158 -21.35 -6.97 -8.90
CA ASP A 158 -22.04 -8.26 -8.73
C ASP A 158 -21.05 -9.41 -8.46
N ILE A 159 -19.88 -9.39 -9.12
CA ILE A 159 -18.81 -10.38 -8.93
C ILE A 159 -18.25 -10.26 -7.52
N ASP A 160 -17.92 -9.05 -7.06
CA ASP A 160 -17.40 -8.79 -5.73
C ASP A 160 -18.39 -9.22 -4.63
N GLU A 161 -19.68 -8.88 -4.81
CA GLU A 161 -20.75 -9.22 -3.89
C GLU A 161 -21.05 -10.72 -3.81
N SER A 162 -20.85 -11.46 -4.90
CA SER A 162 -21.10 -12.91 -4.94
C SER A 162 -20.31 -13.68 -3.87
N VAL A 163 -19.22 -13.09 -3.38
CA VAL A 163 -18.34 -13.63 -2.33
C VAL A 163 -18.19 -12.69 -1.13
N ALA A 164 -19.10 -11.71 -1.03
CA ALA A 164 -19.15 -10.71 0.04
C ALA A 164 -17.81 -9.97 0.25
N VAL A 165 -17.15 -9.58 -0.84
CA VAL A 165 -16.01 -8.66 -0.83
C VAL A 165 -16.50 -7.27 -1.23
N LYS A 166 -16.05 -6.25 -0.50
CA LYS A 166 -16.24 -4.85 -0.89
C LYS A 166 -14.91 -4.27 -1.33
N SER A 167 -14.97 -3.39 -2.31
CA SER A 167 -13.84 -2.80 -3.01
C SER A 167 -14.07 -1.30 -3.19
N SER A 168 -13.03 -0.59 -3.60
CA SER A 168 -13.13 0.82 -3.97
C SER A 168 -13.04 1.00 -5.47
N PHE A 169 -13.69 2.03 -6.00
CA PHE A 169 -13.67 2.42 -7.40
C PHE A 169 -13.03 3.80 -7.55
N GLN A 170 -11.90 3.86 -8.24
CA GLN A 170 -11.15 5.06 -8.53
C GLN A 170 -11.70 5.65 -9.84
N ILE A 171 -12.39 6.78 -9.74
CA ILE A 171 -13.13 7.41 -10.84
C ILE A 171 -12.34 8.58 -11.41
N VAL A 172 -12.11 8.58 -12.73
CA VAL A 172 -11.49 9.70 -13.44
C VAL A 172 -12.54 10.78 -13.65
N PRO A 173 -12.39 11.99 -13.08
CA PRO A 173 -13.46 12.97 -13.07
C PRO A 173 -13.69 13.64 -14.43
N GLU A 174 -12.65 13.77 -15.26
CA GLU A 174 -12.72 14.54 -16.51
C GLU A 174 -12.30 13.72 -17.74
N SER A 175 -12.83 14.12 -18.90
CA SER A 175 -12.38 13.73 -20.25
C SER A 175 -12.51 12.25 -20.66
N ARG A 176 -12.64 11.30 -19.72
CA ARG A 176 -12.70 9.85 -20.03
C ARG A 176 -14.11 9.35 -20.28
N TYR A 177 -15.07 9.79 -19.46
CA TYR A 177 -16.48 9.43 -19.55
C TYR A 177 -17.31 10.40 -18.72
N ALA A 178 -18.63 10.43 -18.96
CA ALA A 178 -19.53 11.20 -18.11
C ALA A 178 -19.66 10.52 -16.74
N VAL A 179 -19.41 11.29 -15.68
CA VAL A 179 -19.63 10.89 -14.29
C VAL A 179 -20.92 11.54 -13.80
N THR A 180 -21.95 10.74 -13.54
CA THR A 180 -23.24 11.23 -13.04
C THR A 180 -23.37 10.97 -11.55
N ALA A 181 -24.16 11.77 -10.84
CA ALA A 181 -24.45 11.54 -9.41
C ALA A 181 -24.99 10.12 -9.19
N ARG A 182 -25.95 9.69 -10.03
CA ARG A 182 -26.50 8.33 -10.01
C ARG A 182 -25.43 7.24 -10.12
N PHE A 183 -24.44 7.40 -11.00
CA PHE A 183 -23.36 6.41 -11.11
C PHE A 183 -22.55 6.29 -9.82
N LEU A 184 -22.24 7.42 -9.18
CA LEU A 184 -21.51 7.41 -7.90
C LEU A 184 -22.38 6.88 -6.75
N ASP A 185 -23.67 7.23 -6.73
CA ASP A 185 -24.61 6.79 -5.71
C ASP A 185 -24.88 5.29 -5.81
N ASP A 186 -25.02 4.74 -7.02
CA ASP A 186 -25.16 3.29 -7.26
C ASP A 186 -23.98 2.48 -6.66
N ILE A 187 -22.76 3.04 -6.66
CA ILE A 187 -21.57 2.41 -6.04
C ILE A 187 -21.71 2.44 -4.51
N ARG A 188 -22.02 3.62 -3.94
CA ARG A 188 -22.09 3.81 -2.49
C ARG A 188 -23.28 3.10 -1.84
N GLU A 189 -24.45 3.10 -2.46
CA GLU A 189 -25.66 2.43 -1.96
C GLU A 189 -25.45 0.91 -1.83
N ARG A 190 -24.55 0.36 -2.67
CA ARG A 190 -24.11 -1.03 -2.57
C ARG A 190 -22.98 -1.25 -1.57
N GLY A 191 -22.55 -0.23 -0.83
CA GLY A 191 -21.50 -0.34 0.19
C GLY A 191 -20.08 -0.45 -0.37
N PHE A 192 -19.85 -0.04 -1.63
CA PHE A 192 -18.51 0.13 -2.20
C PHE A 192 -18.03 1.57 -2.00
N GLU A 193 -16.71 1.76 -2.08
CA GLU A 193 -16.09 3.08 -1.87
C GLU A 193 -15.83 3.80 -3.20
N VAL A 194 -16.00 5.11 -3.23
CA VAL A 194 -15.71 5.96 -4.39
C VAL A 194 -14.49 6.81 -4.07
N ASN A 195 -13.49 6.78 -4.96
CA ASN A 195 -12.24 7.52 -4.86
C ASN A 195 -11.96 8.33 -6.13
N VAL A 196 -11.08 9.33 -6.03
CA VAL A 196 -10.67 10.15 -7.19
C VAL A 196 -9.47 9.51 -7.88
N HIS A 197 -9.55 9.35 -9.20
CA HIS A 197 -8.46 8.84 -10.03
C HIS A 197 -7.90 9.93 -10.94
N ASP A 198 -6.83 10.60 -10.50
CA ASP A 198 -6.21 11.70 -11.24
C ASP A 198 -7.26 12.80 -11.57
N LEU A 199 -6.95 13.69 -12.52
CA LEU A 199 -7.90 14.66 -13.05
C LEU A 199 -8.55 14.14 -14.34
N ASN A 200 -7.73 13.73 -15.30
CA ASN A 200 -8.18 13.32 -16.63
C ASN A 200 -7.44 12.08 -17.14
N HIS A 201 -6.54 11.53 -16.32
CA HIS A 201 -5.78 10.33 -16.61
C HIS A 201 -4.90 10.43 -17.88
N ASP A 202 -4.40 11.62 -18.21
CA ASP A 202 -3.55 11.88 -19.39
C ASP A 202 -2.04 11.58 -19.16
N GLY A 203 -1.67 11.18 -17.94
CA GLY A 203 -0.28 10.88 -17.55
C GLY A 203 0.60 12.12 -17.38
N GLN A 204 0.03 13.32 -17.29
CA GLN A 204 0.76 14.58 -17.19
C GLN A 204 0.65 15.27 -15.83
N LEU A 205 -0.04 14.68 -14.84
CA LEU A 205 -0.21 15.27 -13.52
C LEU A 205 1.13 15.66 -12.87
N PHE A 206 2.15 14.79 -13.00
CA PHE A 206 3.50 15.02 -12.48
C PHE A 206 4.50 15.48 -13.56
N ARG A 207 4.06 16.26 -14.55
CA ARG A 207 4.96 16.80 -15.58
C ARG A 207 5.94 17.82 -14.99
N ASP A 208 5.40 18.81 -14.28
CA ASP A 208 6.11 19.88 -13.62
C ASP A 208 5.28 20.39 -12.43
N ARG A 209 5.92 21.12 -11.52
CA ARG A 209 5.30 21.51 -10.25
C ARG A 209 4.17 22.52 -10.44
N ASP A 210 4.28 23.44 -11.41
CA ASP A 210 3.25 24.46 -11.63
C ASP A 210 1.97 23.86 -12.21
N GLU A 211 2.10 22.94 -13.18
CA GLU A 211 0.95 22.17 -13.68
C GLU A 211 0.36 21.26 -12.61
N PHE A 212 1.20 20.61 -11.80
CA PHE A 212 0.73 19.80 -10.68
C PHE A 212 -0.13 20.63 -9.72
N LEU A 213 0.35 21.81 -9.29
CA LEU A 213 -0.40 22.69 -8.38
C LEU A 213 -1.73 23.17 -9.00
N ARG A 214 -1.73 23.54 -10.29
CA ARG A 214 -2.96 23.91 -11.01
C ARG A 214 -3.97 22.75 -11.06
N ARG A 215 -3.51 21.52 -11.28
CA ARG A 215 -4.39 20.35 -11.32
C ARG A 215 -4.83 19.92 -9.94
N ALA A 216 -3.96 19.98 -8.93
CA ALA A 216 -4.25 19.63 -7.55
C ALA A 216 -5.44 20.44 -7.01
N GLU A 217 -5.51 21.74 -7.29
CA GLU A 217 -6.68 22.57 -6.92
C GLU A 217 -7.99 21.99 -7.46
N ARG A 218 -8.00 21.54 -8.72
CA ARG A 218 -9.17 20.94 -9.37
C ARG A 218 -9.48 19.55 -8.79
N ILE A 219 -8.46 18.72 -8.59
CA ILE A 219 -8.59 17.39 -7.98
C ILE A 219 -9.18 17.51 -6.56
N ASN A 220 -8.74 18.47 -5.76
CA ASN A 220 -9.24 18.72 -4.41
C ASN A 220 -10.71 19.18 -4.40
N ARG A 221 -11.20 19.83 -5.48
CA ARG A 221 -12.64 20.07 -5.65
C ARG A 221 -13.40 18.77 -5.87
N TYR A 222 -12.90 17.90 -6.74
CA TYR A 222 -13.51 16.58 -6.99
C TYR A 222 -13.51 15.69 -5.75
N ARG A 223 -12.55 15.84 -4.85
CA ARG A 223 -12.62 15.20 -3.53
C ARG A 223 -13.96 15.49 -2.83
N LYS A 224 -14.36 16.76 -2.79
CA LYS A 224 -15.60 17.22 -2.16
C LYS A 224 -16.82 16.79 -2.97
N ASP A 225 -16.78 16.99 -4.29
CA ASP A 225 -17.90 16.67 -5.18
C ASP A 225 -18.20 15.16 -5.20
N PHE A 226 -17.16 14.34 -5.19
CA PHE A 226 -17.27 12.88 -5.16
C PHE A 226 -17.33 12.33 -3.73
N ARG A 227 -17.34 13.17 -2.68
CA ARG A 227 -17.32 12.71 -1.28
C ARG A 227 -16.32 11.56 -1.07
N ALA A 228 -15.14 11.75 -1.63
CA ALA A 228 -14.08 10.76 -1.70
C ALA A 228 -12.99 11.14 -0.72
N ASP A 229 -12.42 10.17 -0.02
CA ASP A 229 -11.29 10.41 0.88
C ASP A 229 -9.98 9.87 0.33
N GLY A 230 -10.04 9.00 -0.68
CA GLY A 230 -8.89 8.40 -1.35
C GLY A 230 -8.56 9.01 -2.70
N PHE A 231 -7.26 9.04 -2.99
CA PHE A 231 -6.70 9.40 -4.29
C PHE A 231 -5.95 8.22 -4.93
N ARG A 232 -5.90 8.23 -6.27
CA ARG A 232 -5.05 7.38 -7.11
C ARG A 232 -4.53 8.24 -8.26
N SER A 233 -3.23 8.22 -8.50
CA SER A 233 -2.62 8.86 -9.66
C SER A 233 -2.69 7.98 -10.92
N ALA A 234 -2.83 8.62 -12.07
CA ALA A 234 -2.86 7.93 -13.33
C ALA A 234 -1.55 7.17 -13.58
N VAL A 235 -1.68 5.89 -13.95
CA VAL A 235 -0.53 5.03 -14.28
C VAL A 235 0.47 4.89 -13.13
N LEU A 236 0.06 5.23 -11.89
CA LEU A 236 0.91 5.26 -10.71
C LEU A 236 2.12 6.20 -10.84
N TYR A 237 2.00 7.24 -11.67
CA TYR A 237 2.99 8.31 -11.69
C TYR A 237 2.94 9.10 -10.40
N ARG A 238 4.11 9.42 -9.85
CA ARG A 238 4.19 9.92 -8.48
C ARG A 238 5.42 10.79 -8.25
N ASN A 239 5.23 11.79 -7.41
CA ASN A 239 6.29 12.57 -6.76
C ASN A 239 5.78 12.94 -5.37
N LEU A 240 6.21 12.18 -4.36
CA LEU A 240 5.69 12.28 -3.00
C LEU A 240 6.03 13.63 -2.33
N GLU A 241 7.07 14.33 -2.81
CA GLU A 241 7.44 15.66 -2.31
C GLU A 241 6.41 16.76 -2.68
N TRP A 242 5.44 16.44 -3.55
CA TRP A 242 4.38 17.38 -3.95
C TRP A 242 3.02 17.04 -3.34
N TYR A 243 2.94 15.99 -2.52
CA TYR A 243 1.66 15.50 -1.98
C TYR A 243 1.02 16.48 -0.98
N ASP A 244 1.78 17.45 -0.48
CA ASP A 244 1.29 18.53 0.38
C ASP A 244 0.19 19.40 -0.28
N ALA A 245 0.07 19.40 -1.61
CA ALA A 245 -0.99 20.10 -2.31
C ALA A 245 -2.29 19.27 -2.51
N LEU A 246 -2.32 18.00 -2.10
CA LEU A 246 -3.48 17.12 -2.23
C LEU A 246 -4.24 17.03 -0.90
N ASP A 247 -5.54 17.33 -0.90
CA ASP A 247 -6.36 17.42 0.32
C ASP A 247 -7.03 16.08 0.70
N PHE A 248 -6.38 14.95 0.46
CA PHE A 248 -6.94 13.60 0.65
C PHE A 248 -6.55 12.98 1.99
N ALA A 249 -7.35 12.04 2.48
CA ALA A 249 -7.02 11.31 3.69
C ALA A 249 -6.02 10.17 3.42
N TYR A 250 -6.07 9.59 2.23
CA TYR A 250 -5.15 8.53 1.84
C TYR A 250 -4.87 8.53 0.34
N ASP A 251 -3.70 8.02 -0.03
CA ASP A 251 -3.30 7.73 -1.41
C ASP A 251 -3.04 6.22 -1.53
N MET A 252 -3.04 5.73 -2.76
CA MET A 252 -2.69 4.35 -3.06
C MET A 252 -1.65 4.25 -4.19
N SER A 253 -1.04 5.36 -4.62
CA SER A 253 -0.32 5.43 -5.89
C SER A 253 1.07 4.80 -5.89
N VAL A 254 1.60 4.40 -4.73
CA VAL A 254 2.99 3.99 -4.60
C VAL A 254 3.10 2.47 -4.62
N PRO A 255 3.68 1.86 -5.68
CA PRO A 255 3.92 0.43 -5.69
C PRO A 255 4.99 0.03 -4.65
N ASN A 256 4.90 -1.20 -4.16
CA ASN A 256 5.96 -1.80 -3.36
C ASN A 256 7.22 -2.04 -4.21
N VAL A 257 7.03 -2.57 -5.42
CA VAL A 257 8.07 -2.76 -6.44
C VAL A 257 7.51 -2.40 -7.82
N ALA A 258 8.23 -1.56 -8.59
CA ALA A 258 7.76 -1.02 -9.86
C ALA A 258 8.43 -1.67 -11.10
N HIS A 259 8.63 -2.99 -11.07
CA HIS A 259 9.27 -3.73 -12.17
C HIS A 259 8.42 -3.79 -13.43
N LEU A 260 7.09 -3.71 -13.30
CA LEU A 260 6.17 -3.80 -14.42
C LEU A 260 5.40 -2.48 -14.66
N ASP A 261 5.85 -1.40 -14.04
CA ASP A 261 5.23 -0.09 -14.12
C ASP A 261 6.07 0.88 -14.97
N PRO A 262 5.44 1.86 -15.65
CA PRO A 262 6.17 2.83 -16.47
C PRO A 262 7.13 3.73 -15.68
N GLN A 263 6.83 4.03 -14.41
CA GLN A 263 7.75 4.72 -13.51
C GLN A 263 8.39 3.72 -12.55
N ARG A 264 9.71 3.54 -12.68
CA ARG A 264 10.53 2.65 -11.83
C ARG A 264 10.60 3.12 -10.37
N GLY A 265 11.08 2.23 -9.50
CA GLY A 265 11.20 2.44 -8.06
C GLY A 265 10.34 1.46 -7.25
N GLY A 266 9.82 1.94 -6.13
CA GLY A 266 8.97 1.24 -5.18
C GLY A 266 9.27 1.68 -3.73
N CYS A 267 8.26 1.71 -2.86
CA CYS A 267 8.41 2.17 -1.48
C CYS A 267 9.09 1.15 -0.54
N CYS A 268 9.37 -0.07 -1.02
CA CYS A 268 10.10 -1.12 -0.28
C CYS A 268 9.50 -1.54 1.07
N THR A 269 8.22 -1.24 1.30
CA THR A 269 7.46 -1.61 2.49
C THR A 269 6.14 -2.25 2.09
N VAL A 270 5.66 -3.18 2.92
CA VAL A 270 4.35 -3.80 2.78
C VAL A 270 3.32 -3.22 3.76
N MET A 271 3.70 -2.20 4.52
CA MET A 271 2.86 -1.55 5.51
C MET A 271 2.43 -0.17 5.03
N PRO A 272 1.21 0.28 5.38
CA PRO A 272 0.84 1.68 5.26
C PRO A 272 1.80 2.61 6.01
N TYR A 273 1.95 3.83 5.50
CA TYR A 273 2.80 4.86 6.10
C TYR A 273 2.28 6.26 5.78
N PHE A 274 2.58 7.22 6.65
CA PHE A 274 2.15 8.60 6.46
C PHE A 274 3.13 9.40 5.60
N ILE A 275 2.58 10.19 4.68
CA ILE A 275 3.25 11.22 3.88
C ILE A 275 2.62 12.55 4.30
N GLY A 276 3.23 13.20 5.30
CA GLY A 276 2.55 14.30 6.00
C GLY A 276 1.23 13.81 6.59
N GLU A 277 0.12 14.44 6.19
CA GLU A 277 -1.21 14.05 6.63
C GLU A 277 -1.84 12.94 5.79
N ILE A 278 -1.30 12.57 4.62
CA ILE A 278 -1.87 11.53 3.75
C ILE A 278 -1.36 10.17 4.21
N LEU A 279 -2.25 9.18 4.37
CA LEU A 279 -1.82 7.79 4.55
C LEU A 279 -1.61 7.14 3.18
N GLU A 280 -0.40 6.69 2.87
CA GLU A 280 -0.16 5.85 1.71
C GLU A 280 -0.53 4.40 2.03
N LEU A 281 -1.36 3.82 1.16
CA LEU A 281 -1.74 2.41 1.13
C LEU A 281 -1.05 1.74 -0.06
N PRO A 282 0.19 1.25 0.11
CA PRO A 282 1.03 0.89 -1.01
C PRO A 282 0.42 -0.24 -1.85
N LEU A 283 0.60 -0.17 -3.17
CA LEU A 283 0.23 -1.26 -4.08
C LEU A 283 1.27 -2.40 -3.95
N THR A 284 0.94 -3.43 -3.18
CA THR A 284 1.87 -4.52 -2.83
C THR A 284 1.79 -5.74 -3.76
N THR A 285 0.88 -5.73 -4.74
CA THR A 285 0.73 -6.81 -5.72
C THR A 285 0.78 -6.29 -7.15
N THR A 286 1.04 -7.18 -8.10
CA THR A 286 1.09 -6.86 -9.52
C THR A 286 -0.30 -6.45 -10.02
N GLN A 287 -0.40 -5.37 -10.80
CA GLN A 287 -1.65 -4.96 -11.42
C GLN A 287 -2.17 -6.01 -12.41
N ASP A 288 -3.49 -6.14 -12.55
CA ASP A 288 -4.12 -7.05 -13.52
C ASP A 288 -3.68 -6.76 -14.97
N TYR A 289 -3.52 -5.49 -15.35
CA TYR A 289 -3.02 -5.11 -16.65
C TYR A 289 -1.63 -5.72 -16.92
N SER A 290 -0.71 -5.59 -15.96
CA SER A 290 0.65 -6.13 -16.11
C SER A 290 0.62 -7.65 -16.16
N LEU A 291 -0.19 -8.29 -15.33
CA LEU A 291 -0.36 -9.74 -15.34
C LEU A 291 -0.90 -10.25 -16.70
N PHE A 292 -2.02 -9.69 -17.16
CA PHE A 292 -2.74 -10.16 -18.34
C PHE A 292 -2.11 -9.72 -19.66
N HIS A 293 -1.59 -8.49 -19.72
CA HIS A 293 -1.15 -7.88 -20.96
C HIS A 293 0.37 -7.76 -21.09
N VAL A 294 1.14 -7.70 -19.99
CA VAL A 294 2.60 -7.73 -20.06
C VAL A 294 3.11 -9.17 -19.94
N LEU A 295 2.79 -9.87 -18.85
CA LEU A 295 3.24 -11.24 -18.60
C LEU A 295 2.44 -12.30 -19.39
N ASN A 296 1.23 -11.96 -19.84
CA ASN A 296 0.33 -12.88 -20.54
C ASN A 296 -0.09 -14.10 -19.68
N GLU A 297 -0.19 -13.91 -18.38
CA GLU A 297 -0.59 -14.96 -17.44
C GLU A 297 -2.04 -14.74 -17.00
N TYR A 298 -2.88 -15.77 -17.08
CA TYR A 298 -4.28 -15.72 -16.61
C TYR A 298 -4.49 -16.70 -15.44
N SER A 299 -3.44 -16.87 -14.63
CA SER A 299 -3.45 -17.62 -13.38
C SER A 299 -3.27 -16.67 -12.20
N ILE A 300 -3.63 -17.10 -11.00
CA ILE A 300 -3.47 -16.30 -9.78
C ILE A 300 -2.18 -16.64 -9.01
N GLU A 301 -1.26 -17.40 -9.58
CA GLU A 301 -0.09 -17.93 -8.86
C GLU A 301 0.91 -16.84 -8.45
N LEU A 302 1.15 -15.85 -9.32
CA LEU A 302 1.96 -14.67 -8.94
C LEU A 302 1.31 -13.91 -7.79
N TRP A 303 0.00 -13.65 -7.86
CA TRP A 303 -0.75 -13.00 -6.79
C TRP A 303 -0.67 -13.79 -5.48
N LYS A 304 -0.87 -15.11 -5.50
CA LYS A 304 -0.72 -15.97 -4.30
C LYS A 304 0.68 -15.87 -3.69
N ARG A 305 1.72 -15.87 -4.53
CA ARG A 305 3.11 -15.71 -4.07
C ARG A 305 3.32 -14.35 -3.40
N GLN A 306 2.81 -13.27 -3.99
CA GLN A 306 2.90 -11.93 -3.41
C GLN A 306 2.12 -11.84 -2.09
N VAL A 307 0.90 -12.39 -2.04
CA VAL A 307 0.09 -12.50 -0.80
C VAL A 307 0.86 -13.22 0.29
N ALA A 308 1.49 -14.36 -0.02
CA ALA A 308 2.29 -15.11 0.96
C ALA A 308 3.44 -14.27 1.52
N LEU A 309 4.23 -13.62 0.65
CA LEU A 309 5.38 -12.79 1.06
C LEU A 309 4.98 -11.58 1.91
N VAL A 310 3.84 -10.95 1.59
CA VAL A 310 3.27 -9.83 2.34
C VAL A 310 2.74 -10.29 3.70
N THR A 311 1.95 -11.36 3.73
CA THR A 311 1.33 -11.86 4.97
C THR A 311 2.32 -12.48 5.94
N GLU A 312 3.46 -13.01 5.46
CA GLU A 312 4.61 -13.39 6.29
C GLU A 312 5.14 -12.25 7.17
N ARG A 313 4.95 -10.99 6.75
CA ARG A 313 5.37 -9.79 7.49
C ARG A 313 4.21 -9.00 8.05
N HIS A 314 3.02 -9.61 8.17
CA HIS A 314 1.82 -8.95 8.66
C HIS A 314 1.40 -7.73 7.82
N GLY A 315 1.74 -7.67 6.54
CA GLY A 315 1.51 -6.48 5.71
C GLY A 315 0.08 -6.30 5.20
N LEU A 316 -0.09 -5.22 4.43
CA LEU A 316 -1.26 -4.91 3.61
C LEU A 316 -1.10 -5.54 2.23
N VAL A 317 -2.00 -6.42 1.84
CA VAL A 317 -2.14 -6.92 0.47
C VAL A 317 -3.06 -5.95 -0.29
N SER A 318 -2.55 -5.30 -1.31
CA SER A 318 -3.31 -4.33 -2.12
C SER A 318 -3.33 -4.79 -3.58
N PHE A 319 -4.53 -4.90 -4.15
CA PHE A 319 -4.74 -5.25 -5.56
C PHE A 319 -5.30 -4.06 -6.34
N ASN A 320 -4.74 -3.80 -7.52
CA ASN A 320 -5.33 -2.90 -8.50
C ASN A 320 -5.86 -3.70 -9.70
N ILE A 321 -7.17 -3.67 -9.86
CA ILE A 321 -7.92 -4.36 -10.91
C ILE A 321 -8.60 -3.31 -11.78
N HIS A 322 -8.74 -3.52 -13.07
CA HIS A 322 -9.40 -2.56 -13.94
C HIS A 322 -10.64 -3.20 -14.57
N PRO A 323 -11.85 -2.63 -14.39
CA PRO A 323 -13.05 -3.09 -15.11
C PRO A 323 -12.85 -3.04 -16.63
N ASP A 324 -11.92 -2.23 -17.13
CA ASP A 324 -11.52 -2.16 -18.52
C ASP A 324 -10.94 -3.49 -19.06
N TYR A 325 -10.23 -4.25 -18.21
CA TYR A 325 -9.47 -5.44 -18.60
C TYR A 325 -10.07 -6.76 -18.11
N VAL A 326 -10.83 -6.76 -16.99
CA VAL A 326 -11.48 -7.98 -16.44
C VAL A 326 -12.81 -8.36 -17.11
N ARG A 327 -13.10 -7.83 -18.31
CA ARG A 327 -14.32 -8.13 -19.09
C ARG A 327 -14.23 -9.42 -19.89
N GLU A 328 -13.04 -9.78 -20.36
CA GLU A 328 -12.84 -11.03 -21.09
C GLU A 328 -13.03 -12.22 -20.15
N THR A 329 -13.69 -13.29 -20.62
CA THR A 329 -14.02 -14.46 -19.79
C THR A 329 -12.83 -15.02 -19.00
N ARG A 330 -11.65 -15.12 -19.63
CA ARG A 330 -10.43 -15.59 -18.97
C ARG A 330 -9.93 -14.67 -17.86
N ALA A 331 -10.02 -13.35 -18.07
CA ALA A 331 -9.60 -12.36 -17.08
C ALA A 331 -10.59 -12.32 -15.91
N GLN A 332 -11.89 -12.42 -16.23
CA GLN A 332 -12.95 -12.52 -15.23
C GLN A 332 -12.81 -13.80 -14.38
N HIS A 333 -12.46 -14.94 -14.98
CA HIS A 333 -12.19 -16.18 -14.23
C HIS A 333 -10.98 -16.04 -13.31
N ALA A 334 -9.89 -15.41 -13.78
CA ALA A 334 -8.73 -15.14 -12.94
C ALA A 334 -9.09 -14.21 -11.75
N TYR A 335 -9.90 -13.18 -12.00
CA TYR A 335 -10.38 -12.28 -10.95
C TYR A 335 -11.29 -12.99 -9.93
N GLN A 336 -12.26 -13.81 -10.39
CA GLN A 336 -13.09 -14.62 -9.51
C GLN A 336 -12.24 -15.56 -8.65
N ALA A 337 -11.27 -16.25 -9.25
CA ALA A 337 -10.37 -17.15 -8.52
C ALA A 337 -9.53 -16.41 -7.46
N LEU A 338 -9.14 -15.16 -7.72
CA LEU A 338 -8.48 -14.30 -6.73
C LEU A 338 -9.41 -14.02 -5.54
N LEU A 339 -10.66 -13.61 -5.80
CA LEU A 339 -11.61 -13.34 -4.72
C LEU A 339 -11.91 -14.60 -3.89
N ASP A 340 -12.10 -15.74 -4.54
CA ASP A 340 -12.30 -17.04 -3.86
C ASP A 340 -11.10 -17.38 -2.96
N TYR A 341 -9.88 -17.11 -3.42
CA TYR A 341 -8.67 -17.31 -2.62
C TYR A 341 -8.64 -16.37 -1.39
N LEU A 342 -8.94 -15.09 -1.55
CA LEU A 342 -8.98 -14.12 -0.44
C LEU A 342 -10.06 -14.47 0.58
N THR A 343 -11.25 -14.87 0.15
CA THR A 343 -12.32 -15.30 1.06
C THR A 343 -11.96 -16.58 1.82
N GLY A 344 -11.22 -17.49 1.18
CA GLY A 344 -10.61 -18.65 1.84
C GLY A 344 -9.58 -18.27 2.92
N LEU A 345 -8.84 -17.18 2.77
CA LEU A 345 -7.96 -16.64 3.81
C LEU A 345 -8.76 -15.98 4.95
N ARG A 346 -9.81 -15.22 4.59
CA ARG A 346 -10.70 -14.57 5.57
C ARG A 346 -11.41 -15.59 6.47
N SER A 347 -11.95 -16.67 5.91
CA SER A 347 -12.63 -17.72 6.68
C SER A 347 -11.71 -18.44 7.67
N LYS A 348 -10.42 -18.52 7.36
CA LYS A 348 -9.35 -19.04 8.24
C LYS A 348 -8.83 -18.00 9.24
N LYS A 349 -9.45 -16.82 9.32
CA LYS A 349 -9.03 -15.67 10.15
C LYS A 349 -7.58 -15.25 9.90
N LYS A 350 -7.10 -15.39 8.65
CA LYS A 350 -5.73 -15.04 8.26
C LYS A 350 -5.61 -13.60 7.75
N ILE A 351 -6.71 -13.00 7.30
CA ILE A 351 -6.69 -11.68 6.71
C ILE A 351 -7.97 -10.90 7.03
N TRP A 352 -7.82 -9.61 7.31
CA TRP A 352 -8.91 -8.65 7.36
C TRP A 352 -9.12 -8.08 5.94
N ILE A 353 -10.25 -8.41 5.31
CA ILE A 353 -10.63 -7.79 4.03
C ILE A 353 -11.43 -6.53 4.34
N ALA A 354 -10.96 -5.39 3.84
CA ALA A 354 -11.49 -4.07 4.17
C ALA A 354 -11.60 -3.17 2.93
N LEU A 355 -12.38 -2.10 3.03
CA LEU A 355 -12.28 -0.95 2.13
C LEU A 355 -11.02 -0.12 2.49
N PRO A 356 -10.36 0.54 1.51
CA PRO A 356 -9.26 1.45 1.79
C PRO A 356 -9.56 2.52 2.86
N GLY A 357 -10.76 3.09 2.85
CA GLY A 357 -11.20 4.05 3.88
C GLY A 357 -11.21 3.47 5.30
N GLU A 358 -11.59 2.19 5.46
CA GLU A 358 -11.56 1.50 6.76
C GLU A 358 -10.12 1.26 7.24
N VAL A 359 -9.20 0.95 6.31
CA VAL A 359 -7.77 0.84 6.60
C VAL A 359 -7.21 2.18 7.05
N ASN A 360 -7.54 3.26 6.34
CA ASN A 360 -7.15 4.62 6.72
C ASN A 360 -7.67 5.00 8.11
N GLN A 361 -8.94 4.75 8.39
CA GLN A 361 -9.52 4.99 9.71
C GLN A 361 -8.77 4.23 10.80
N TRP A 362 -8.55 2.93 10.61
CA TRP A 362 -7.84 2.09 11.58
C TRP A 362 -6.41 2.59 11.85
N TRP A 363 -5.66 2.93 10.81
CA TRP A 363 -4.27 3.39 10.98
C TRP A 363 -4.16 4.72 11.71
N ARG A 364 -5.12 5.63 11.50
CA ARG A 364 -5.21 6.90 12.24
C ARG A 364 -5.65 6.71 13.68
N GLU A 365 -6.65 5.87 13.92
CA GLU A 365 -7.06 5.52 15.29
C GLU A 365 -5.87 4.90 16.04
N ARG A 366 -5.22 3.91 15.42
CA ARG A 366 -4.09 3.18 16.00
C ARG A 366 -2.89 4.09 16.29
N SER A 367 -2.60 5.09 15.45
CA SER A 367 -1.49 6.03 15.70
C SER A 367 -1.75 6.96 16.90
N GLN A 368 -3.01 7.15 17.29
CA GLN A 368 -3.40 7.94 18.46
C GLN A 368 -3.55 7.10 19.74
N MET A 369 -3.54 5.77 19.63
CA MET A 369 -3.64 4.89 20.79
C MET A 369 -2.33 4.83 21.58
N ARG A 370 -2.46 4.56 22.88
CA ARG A 370 -1.32 4.43 23.81
C ARG A 370 -1.47 3.17 24.65
N LEU A 371 -0.34 2.53 24.93
CA LEU A 371 -0.25 1.47 25.92
C LEU A 371 -0.08 2.08 27.31
N ILE A 372 -0.94 1.69 28.24
CA ILE A 372 -0.92 2.12 29.63
C ILE A 372 -0.66 0.90 30.50
N GLY A 373 0.40 0.95 31.31
CA GLY A 373 0.69 -0.10 32.28
C GLY A 373 -0.38 -0.13 33.38
N ARG A 374 -0.96 -1.30 33.64
CA ARG A 374 -1.83 -1.54 34.81
C ARG A 374 -1.39 -2.80 35.54
N GLY A 375 -0.77 -2.62 36.70
CA GLY A 375 -0.18 -3.73 37.45
C GLY A 375 0.88 -4.45 36.63
N ASN A 376 0.71 -5.75 36.43
CA ASN A 376 1.62 -6.58 35.62
C ASN A 376 1.20 -6.69 34.13
N GLY A 377 0.15 -5.98 33.71
CA GLY A 377 -0.41 -6.05 32.35
C GLY A 377 -0.45 -4.71 31.62
N TRP A 378 -0.92 -4.75 30.38
CA TRP A 378 -1.06 -3.58 29.51
C TRP A 378 -2.51 -3.38 29.09
N ASN A 379 -2.97 -2.13 29.17
CA ASN A 379 -4.23 -1.71 28.61
C ASN A 379 -4.00 -0.76 27.43
N ILE A 380 -4.96 -0.70 26.51
CA ILE A 380 -4.94 0.24 25.38
C ILE A 380 -5.94 1.36 25.67
N GLU A 381 -5.50 2.60 25.54
CA GLU A 381 -6.35 3.79 25.57
C GLU A 381 -6.25 4.55 24.25
N GLY A 382 -7.34 5.22 23.85
CA GLY A 382 -7.46 5.90 22.57
C GLY A 382 -8.75 5.53 21.81
N PRO A 383 -9.01 6.19 20.66
CA PRO A 383 -10.15 5.88 19.79
C PRO A 383 -10.00 4.47 19.19
N GLY A 384 -11.11 3.75 18.99
CA GLY A 384 -11.11 2.43 18.34
C GLY A 384 -10.49 1.28 19.16
N LYS A 385 -10.18 1.52 20.44
CA LYS A 385 -9.42 0.59 21.31
C LYS A 385 -10.08 -0.79 21.48
N GLU A 386 -11.40 -0.88 21.34
CA GLU A 386 -12.17 -2.12 21.42
C GLU A 386 -11.76 -3.15 20.35
N ARG A 387 -11.29 -2.65 19.19
CA ARG A 387 -10.75 -3.48 18.11
C ARG A 387 -9.28 -3.81 18.34
N ALA A 388 -8.55 -3.06 19.17
CA ALA A 388 -7.12 -3.21 19.33
C ALA A 388 -6.74 -4.39 20.23
N ARG A 389 -5.54 -4.94 20.02
CA ARG A 389 -4.98 -6.05 20.81
C ARG A 389 -3.55 -5.72 21.18
N VAL A 390 -3.15 -6.08 22.40
CA VAL A 390 -1.76 -6.01 22.82
C VAL A 390 -1.03 -7.23 22.25
N ALA A 391 0.15 -7.00 21.69
CA ALA A 391 1.08 -8.04 21.29
C ALA A 391 2.44 -7.76 21.92
N ARG A 392 3.27 -8.80 22.00
CA ARG A 392 4.64 -8.71 22.48
C ARG A 392 5.59 -9.15 21.38
N ALA A 393 6.62 -8.35 21.14
CA ALA A 393 7.75 -8.76 20.32
C ALA A 393 8.83 -9.38 21.21
N GLN A 394 9.37 -10.52 20.78
CA GLN A 394 10.34 -11.33 21.51
C GLN A 394 11.38 -11.90 20.54
N LEU A 395 12.51 -12.36 21.09
CA LEU A 395 13.50 -13.11 20.32
C LEU A 395 13.27 -14.62 20.46
N GLU A 396 13.19 -15.31 19.32
CA GLU A 396 13.36 -16.76 19.25
C GLU A 396 14.61 -17.04 18.40
N GLY A 397 15.72 -17.33 19.09
CA GLY A 397 17.05 -17.31 18.47
C GLY A 397 17.38 -15.90 17.98
N ASP A 398 17.71 -15.77 16.69
CA ASP A 398 18.04 -14.49 16.05
C ASP A 398 16.84 -13.77 15.41
N ARG A 399 15.63 -14.34 15.52
CA ARG A 399 14.43 -13.83 14.85
C ARG A 399 13.50 -13.14 15.83
N VAL A 400 12.98 -11.99 15.40
CA VAL A 400 11.85 -11.35 16.10
C VAL A 400 10.60 -12.15 15.79
N VAL A 401 9.89 -12.54 16.84
CA VAL A 401 8.56 -13.15 16.77
C VAL A 401 7.56 -12.28 17.51
N TYR A 402 6.32 -12.31 17.06
CA TYR A 402 5.23 -11.56 17.69
C TYR A 402 4.19 -12.51 18.26
N ARG A 403 3.78 -12.27 19.51
CA ARG A 403 2.78 -13.06 20.22
C ARG A 403 1.67 -12.14 20.72
N LEU A 404 0.42 -12.43 20.33
CA LEU A 404 -0.75 -11.72 20.86
C LEU A 404 -0.96 -12.10 22.33
N GLU A 405 -1.26 -11.10 23.17
CA GLU A 405 -1.71 -11.37 24.54
C GLU A 405 -3.14 -11.92 24.51
N ALA A 406 -3.44 -12.86 25.41
CA ALA A 406 -4.79 -13.36 25.56
C ALA A 406 -5.71 -12.19 25.96
N ALA A 407 -6.90 -12.11 25.34
CA ALA A 407 -7.88 -11.12 25.74
C ALA A 407 -8.17 -11.30 27.24
N CYS A 408 -8.00 -10.24 28.03
CA CYS A 408 -8.40 -10.26 29.43
C CYS A 408 -9.91 -10.58 29.45
N PRO A 409 -10.37 -11.65 30.12
CA PRO A 409 -11.79 -11.93 30.21
C PRO A 409 -12.43 -10.69 30.85
N THR A 410 -13.33 -10.05 30.12
CA THR A 410 -14.18 -9.00 30.68
C THR A 410 -14.85 -9.62 31.90
N THR A 411 -14.57 -9.09 33.08
CA THR A 411 -15.35 -9.37 34.28
C THR A 411 -16.78 -9.09 33.90
N SER A 412 -17.59 -10.15 33.71
CA SER A 412 -19.03 -10.02 33.75
C SER A 412 -19.32 -9.40 35.10
N ASP A 413 -19.86 -8.19 35.10
CA ASP A 413 -20.40 -7.59 36.31
C ASP A 413 -21.29 -8.64 36.96
N GLY A 414 -20.95 -8.96 38.21
CA GLY A 414 -21.74 -9.88 39.00
C GLY A 414 -23.10 -9.25 39.22
N ASP A 415 -24.12 -9.79 38.56
CA ASP A 415 -25.47 -9.77 39.10
C ASP A 415 -25.42 -10.51 40.44
N THR A 416 -25.22 -9.75 41.50
CA THR A 416 -25.61 -10.13 42.84
C THR A 416 -27.14 -10.18 42.84
N ASP A 417 -27.69 -11.34 42.50
CA ASP A 417 -29.06 -11.68 42.82
C ASP A 417 -29.12 -11.87 44.34
N SER A 418 -29.49 -10.80 45.02
CA SER A 418 -29.81 -10.78 46.42
C SER A 418 -31.07 -11.62 46.65
N LEU A 419 -30.86 -12.81 47.20
CA LEU A 419 -31.84 -13.49 48.04
C LEU A 419 -32.33 -12.53 49.13
N GLU A 420 -33.62 -12.19 49.14
CA GLU A 420 -34.36 -11.88 50.36
C GLU A 420 -35.88 -12.07 50.16
N ALA A 421 -36.43 -12.91 51.05
CA ALA A 421 -37.83 -13.15 51.44
C ALA A 421 -38.81 -13.82 50.45
#